data_AF-A0A7Y1F7I7-F1
#
_entry.id   AF-A0A7Y1F7I7-F1
#
_cell.length_a   1.000
_cell.length_b   1.000
_cell.length_c   1.000
_cell.angle_alpha   90.00
_cell.angle_beta   90.00
_cell.angle_gamma   90.00
#
_symmetry.space_group_name_H-M   'P 1'
#
loop_
_entity.id
_entity.type
_entity.pdbx_description
1 polymer ?
#
loop_
_entity_poly.entity_id
_entity_poly.type
_entity_poly.pdbx_seq_one_letter_code
_entity_poly.pdbx_strand_id
1 'polypeptide(L)'
;MSTAELMHRASAAGVEMVVSQDGCLQLRAVHPPSDDLLVELAAHKIEIIIALNPANDSMLSSAWLARVAHLLGTRPAVLLEEGHLEPHDLAELDRADVVLVADIIRASPAWNHRPQRVEQTAEIHAVVEVKPQHIIFTAATASQAWRVADAAQTNHLMSCDECHAATGRYCAAGIDLRQRYNNTPMEASE
;
A
#
# COMPACT_ATOMS: atom_id res chain seq x y z
N MET A 1 22.38 32.02 5.41
CA MET A 1 20.99 31.59 5.15
C MET A 1 20.86 30.17 5.67
N SER A 2 19.82 29.87 6.43
CA SER A 2 19.61 28.54 6.99
C SER A 2 18.94 27.59 6.00
N THR A 3 19.12 26.29 6.20
CA THR A 3 18.48 25.23 5.39
C THR A 3 16.96 25.38 5.39
N ALA A 4 16.35 25.67 6.54
CA ALA A 4 14.90 25.84 6.64
C ALA A 4 14.37 27.05 5.83
N GLU A 5 15.10 28.17 5.85
CA GLU A 5 14.75 29.35 5.04
C GLU A 5 14.87 29.06 3.53
N LEU A 6 15.90 28.29 3.13
CA LEU A 6 16.09 27.88 1.74
C LEU A 6 14.99 26.92 1.28
N MET A 7 14.59 25.96 2.12
CA MET A 7 13.48 25.05 1.84
C MET A 7 12.13 25.80 1.71
N HIS A 8 11.89 26.80 2.56
CA HIS A 8 10.70 27.63 2.50
C HIS A 8 10.66 28.49 1.23
N ARG A 9 11.79 29.11 0.84
CA ARG A 9 11.92 29.86 -0.42
C ARG A 9 11.68 28.97 -1.64
N ALA A 10 12.24 27.76 -1.65
CA ALA A 10 12.02 26.79 -2.73
C ALA A 10 10.52 26.41 -2.83
N SER A 11 9.88 26.13 -1.70
CA SER A 11 8.44 25.84 -1.65
C SER A 11 7.58 27.02 -2.14
N ALA A 12 7.93 28.24 -1.74
CA ALA A 12 7.26 29.47 -2.19
C ALA A 12 7.44 29.73 -3.69
N ALA A 13 8.55 29.28 -4.28
CA ALA A 13 8.79 29.29 -5.72
C ALA A 13 8.10 28.12 -6.46
N GLY A 14 7.33 27.29 -5.75
CA GLY A 14 6.63 26.12 -6.33
C GLY A 14 7.55 24.94 -6.63
N VAL A 15 8.71 24.88 -5.97
CA VAL A 15 9.65 23.75 -6.04
C VAL A 15 9.36 22.81 -4.87
N GLU A 16 8.78 21.66 -5.19
CA GLU A 16 8.66 20.53 -4.31
C GLU A 16 10.00 19.78 -4.27
N MET A 17 10.44 19.41 -3.08
CA MET A 17 11.70 18.70 -2.88
C MET A 17 11.41 17.39 -2.15
N VAL A 18 11.87 16.28 -2.75
CA VAL A 18 11.64 14.94 -2.22
C VAL A 18 12.97 14.21 -2.21
N VAL A 19 13.28 13.50 -1.12
CA VAL A 19 14.40 12.57 -1.11
C VAL A 19 13.91 11.24 -1.67
N SER A 20 14.52 10.78 -2.76
CA SER A 20 14.23 9.46 -3.34
C SER A 20 14.85 8.33 -2.52
N GLN A 21 14.42 7.10 -2.78
CA GLN A 21 14.84 5.91 -2.02
C GLN A 21 16.34 5.61 -2.10
N ASP A 22 17.02 6.14 -3.11
CA ASP A 22 18.48 6.09 -3.30
C ASP A 22 19.23 7.19 -2.54
N GLY A 23 18.54 7.99 -1.72
CA GLY A 23 19.10 9.09 -0.94
C GLY A 23 19.39 10.35 -1.76
N CYS A 24 18.92 10.43 -2.99
CA CYS A 24 19.12 11.61 -3.84
C CYS A 24 18.01 12.65 -3.61
N LEU A 25 18.39 13.94 -3.64
CA LEU A 25 17.43 15.04 -3.62
C LEU A 25 16.84 15.23 -5.02
N GLN A 26 15.53 15.02 -5.15
CA GLN A 26 14.77 15.28 -6.37
C GLN A 26 13.98 16.58 -6.23
N LEU A 27 14.04 17.42 -7.26
CA LEU A 27 13.30 18.67 -7.35
C LEU A 27 12.18 18.51 -8.38
N ARG A 28 10.94 18.82 -8.00
CA ARG A 28 9.77 18.86 -8.87
C ARG A 28 9.21 20.28 -8.84
N ALA A 29 9.05 20.89 -10.01
CA ALA A 29 8.48 22.22 -10.09
C ALA A 29 7.59 22.33 -11.33
N VAL A 30 6.49 23.08 -11.21
CA VAL A 30 5.58 23.35 -12.33
C VAL A 30 6.25 24.27 -13.36
N HIS A 31 7.16 25.13 -12.90
CA HIS A 31 7.97 26.02 -13.74
C HIS A 31 9.45 25.84 -13.40
N PRO A 32 10.37 26.07 -14.37
CA PRO A 32 11.79 26.00 -14.10
C PRO A 32 12.18 26.98 -12.99
N PRO A 33 12.85 26.54 -11.91
CA PRO A 33 13.38 27.44 -10.90
C PRO A 33 14.50 28.31 -11.49
N SER A 34 14.73 29.48 -10.88
CA SER A 34 15.85 30.35 -11.26
C SER A 34 17.20 29.67 -11.04
N ASP A 35 18.17 29.92 -11.92
CA ASP A 35 19.52 29.36 -11.83
C ASP A 35 20.20 29.63 -10.48
N ASP A 36 20.01 30.83 -9.92
CA ASP A 36 20.54 31.19 -8.59
C ASP A 36 19.99 30.29 -7.47
N LEU A 37 18.71 29.93 -7.54
CA LEU A 37 18.07 29.02 -6.57
C LEU A 37 18.61 27.61 -6.72
N LEU A 38 18.87 27.15 -7.95
CA LEU A 38 19.47 25.83 -8.18
C LEU A 38 20.90 25.75 -7.64
N VAL A 39 21.70 26.81 -7.80
CA VAL A 39 23.05 26.90 -7.22
C VAL A 39 22.99 26.85 -5.70
N GLU A 40 22.08 27.59 -5.09
CA GLU A 40 21.90 27.60 -3.62
C GLU A 40 21.43 26.23 -3.08
N LEU A 41 20.48 25.58 -3.75
CA LEU A 41 20.00 24.23 -3.40
C LEU A 41 21.10 23.18 -3.57
N ALA A 42 21.89 23.25 -4.63
CA ALA A 42 23.01 22.35 -4.86
C ALA A 42 24.11 22.49 -3.80
N ALA A 43 24.38 23.73 -3.36
CA ALA A 43 25.37 24.02 -2.33
C ALA A 43 24.98 23.45 -0.95
N HIS A 44 23.68 23.39 -0.64
CA HIS A 44 23.17 22.92 0.66
C HIS A 44 22.47 21.55 0.59
N LYS A 45 22.76 20.78 -0.47
CA LYS A 45 22.05 19.52 -0.76
C LYS A 45 22.09 18.52 0.40
N ILE A 46 23.22 18.44 1.11
CA ILE A 46 23.41 17.46 2.19
C ILE A 46 22.57 17.87 3.40
N GLU A 47 22.59 19.14 3.80
CA GLU A 47 21.76 19.58 4.93
C GLU A 47 20.26 19.47 4.60
N ILE A 48 19.87 19.72 3.35
CA ILE A 48 18.47 19.56 2.91
C ILE A 48 18.03 18.09 2.99
N ILE A 49 18.86 17.15 2.51
CA ILE A 49 18.56 15.70 2.60
C ILE A 49 18.41 15.28 4.07
N ILE A 50 19.33 15.71 4.95
CA ILE A 50 19.28 15.40 6.38
C ILE A 50 17.99 15.95 7.01
N ALA A 51 17.56 17.16 6.64
CA ALA A 51 16.35 17.76 7.16
C ALA A 51 15.06 17.09 6.63
N LEU A 52 15.07 16.58 5.39
CA LEU A 52 13.91 15.94 4.76
C LEU A 52 13.72 14.47 5.16
N ASN A 53 14.81 13.75 5.47
CA ASN A 53 14.75 12.34 5.87
C ASN A 53 13.79 12.06 7.05
N PRO A 54 13.89 12.73 8.22
CA PRO A 54 12.99 12.44 9.34
C PRO A 54 11.51 12.74 9.03
N ALA A 55 11.22 13.71 8.15
CA ALA A 55 9.86 14.00 7.71
C ALA A 55 9.32 12.89 6.78
N ASN A 56 10.15 12.40 5.85
CA ASN A 56 9.82 11.28 4.97
C ASN A 56 9.65 9.97 5.76
N ASP A 57 10.56 9.69 6.69
CA ASP A 57 10.51 8.51 7.55
C ASP A 57 9.25 8.54 8.41
N SER A 58 8.89 9.69 9.00
CA SER A 58 7.65 9.84 9.76
C SER A 58 6.38 9.59 8.92
N MET A 59 6.34 10.06 7.66
CA MET A 59 5.22 9.78 6.76
C MET A 59 5.15 8.29 6.38
N LEU A 60 6.28 7.67 6.05
CA LEU A 60 6.37 6.23 5.72
C LEU A 60 5.99 5.36 6.92
N SER A 61 6.52 5.65 8.11
CA SER A 61 6.17 5.01 9.37
C SER A 61 4.67 5.14 9.70
N SER A 62 4.06 6.30 9.42
CA SER A 62 2.61 6.49 9.65
C SER A 62 1.74 5.65 8.71
N ALA A 63 2.13 5.56 7.42
CA ALA A 63 1.43 4.77 6.43
C ALA A 63 1.62 3.26 6.67
N TRP A 64 2.82 2.87 7.10
CA TRP A 64 3.15 1.50 7.48
C TRP A 64 2.32 1.07 8.72
N LEU A 65 2.30 1.88 9.77
CA LEU A 65 1.52 1.61 10.98
C LEU A 65 0.02 1.50 10.68
N ALA A 66 -0.50 2.35 9.78
CA ALA A 66 -1.89 2.27 9.33
C ALA A 66 -2.24 0.93 8.67
N ARG A 67 -1.31 0.37 7.89
CA ARG A 67 -1.50 -0.94 7.23
C ARG A 67 -1.45 -2.09 8.23
N VAL A 68 -0.50 -2.09 9.16
CA VAL A 68 -0.43 -3.10 10.22
C VAL A 68 -1.69 -3.07 11.09
N ALA A 69 -2.14 -1.88 11.51
CA ALA A 69 -3.37 -1.73 12.30
C ALA A 69 -4.61 -2.24 11.55
N HIS A 70 -4.71 -1.97 10.24
CA HIS A 70 -5.80 -2.46 9.42
C HIS A 70 -5.85 -4.00 9.37
N LEU A 71 -4.70 -4.67 9.22
CA LEU A 71 -4.59 -6.13 9.24
C LEU A 71 -4.93 -6.76 10.60
N LEU A 72 -4.76 -5.99 11.67
CA LEU A 72 -5.12 -6.37 13.04
C LEU A 72 -6.56 -5.97 13.41
N GLY A 73 -7.29 -5.30 12.52
CA GLY A 73 -8.65 -4.82 12.77
C GLY A 73 -8.72 -3.75 13.86
N THR A 74 -7.65 -2.97 14.07
CA THR A 74 -7.55 -1.95 15.12
C THR A 74 -7.16 -0.59 14.55
N ARG A 75 -7.10 0.43 15.42
CA ARG A 75 -6.61 1.77 15.09
C ARG A 75 -5.10 1.86 15.32
N PRO A 76 -4.35 2.63 14.50
CA PRO A 76 -2.90 2.83 14.69
C PRO A 76 -2.49 3.26 16.09
N ALA A 77 -3.27 4.15 16.71
CA ALA A 77 -3.02 4.66 18.04
C ALA A 77 -3.05 3.55 19.11
N VAL A 78 -3.92 2.55 18.97
CA VAL A 78 -4.06 1.44 19.93
C VAL A 78 -2.78 0.59 19.99
N LEU A 79 -2.08 0.43 18.86
CA LEU A 79 -0.82 -0.32 18.83
C LEU A 79 0.28 0.37 19.65
N LEU A 80 0.28 1.70 19.68
CA LEU A 80 1.23 2.50 20.45
C LEU A 80 0.79 2.66 21.91
N GLU A 81 -0.50 2.96 22.14
CA GLU A 81 -1.08 3.19 23.47
C GLU A 81 -1.03 1.93 24.36
N GLU A 82 -1.24 0.75 23.76
CA GLU A 82 -1.17 -0.53 24.47
C GLU A 82 0.23 -1.16 24.45
N GLY A 83 1.21 -0.49 23.83
CA GLY A 83 2.60 -0.93 23.80
C GLY A 83 2.85 -2.20 22.98
N HIS A 84 2.02 -2.48 21.96
CA HIS A 84 2.29 -3.56 21.01
C HIS A 84 3.37 -3.16 20.00
N LEU A 85 3.55 -1.87 19.77
CA LEU A 85 4.63 -1.26 19.02
C LEU A 85 5.06 0.03 19.75
N GLU A 86 6.35 0.29 19.78
CA GLU A 86 6.92 1.54 20.26
C GLU A 86 7.22 2.49 19.09
N PRO A 87 7.31 3.81 19.33
CA PRO A 87 7.70 4.77 18.30
C PRO A 87 9.05 4.46 17.65
N HIS A 88 9.97 3.80 18.36
CA HIS A 88 11.25 3.36 17.83
C HIS A 88 11.10 2.17 16.86
N ASP A 89 10.20 1.23 17.15
CA ASP A 89 9.89 0.11 16.27
C ASP A 89 9.39 0.59 14.91
N LEU A 90 8.74 1.74 14.84
CA LEU A 90 8.25 2.32 13.58
C LEU A 90 9.38 2.74 12.64
N ALA A 91 10.54 3.10 13.18
CA ALA A 91 11.72 3.45 12.39
C ALA A 91 12.51 2.20 11.99
N GLU A 92 12.52 1.17 12.84
CA GLU A 92 13.23 -0.09 12.56
C GLU A 92 12.45 -1.03 11.63
N LEU A 93 11.12 -1.00 11.71
CA LEU A 93 10.21 -1.88 10.98
C LEU A 93 9.54 -1.19 9.78
N ASP A 94 9.88 0.06 9.44
CA ASP A 94 9.24 0.84 8.36
C ASP A 94 9.22 0.12 7.00
N ARG A 95 10.20 -0.76 6.78
CA ARG A 95 10.42 -1.59 5.59
C ARG A 95 10.11 -3.07 5.83
N ALA A 96 9.73 -3.46 7.04
CA ALA A 96 9.35 -4.83 7.35
C ALA A 96 7.99 -5.17 6.72
N ASP A 97 7.82 -6.45 6.38
CA ASP A 97 6.56 -6.94 5.83
C ASP A 97 5.42 -6.78 6.84
N VAL A 98 4.40 -6.01 6.43
CA VAL A 98 3.26 -5.65 7.28
C VAL A 98 2.41 -6.86 7.69
N VAL A 99 2.38 -7.91 6.87
CA VAL A 99 1.64 -9.15 7.16
C VAL A 99 2.41 -9.95 8.19
N LEU A 100 3.72 -10.10 8.01
CA LEU A 100 4.58 -10.79 8.98
C LEU A 100 4.52 -10.12 10.35
N VAL A 101 4.60 -8.78 10.42
CA VAL A 101 4.51 -8.07 11.69
C VAL A 101 3.13 -8.22 12.32
N ALA A 102 2.04 -8.15 11.54
CA ALA A 102 0.71 -8.41 12.05
C ALA A 102 0.57 -9.86 12.57
N ASP A 103 1.15 -10.84 11.90
CA ASP A 103 1.15 -12.24 12.34
C ASP A 103 1.90 -12.42 13.66
N ILE A 104 3.07 -11.78 13.80
CA ILE A 104 3.86 -11.77 15.05
C ILE A 104 3.05 -11.16 16.19
N ILE A 105 2.40 -10.02 15.95
CA ILE A 105 1.54 -9.37 16.96
C ILE A 105 0.36 -10.28 17.32
N ARG A 106 -0.33 -10.91 16.36
CA ARG A 106 -1.44 -11.84 16.64
C ARG A 106 -0.99 -13.06 17.44
N ALA A 107 0.23 -13.54 17.24
CA ALA A 107 0.80 -14.65 17.98
C ALA A 107 1.20 -14.26 19.42
N SER A 108 1.30 -12.96 19.73
CA SER A 108 1.67 -12.48 21.06
C SER A 108 0.59 -12.79 22.11
N PRO A 109 0.94 -13.33 23.29
CA PRO A 109 0.02 -13.47 24.41
C PRO A 109 -0.59 -12.13 24.85
N ALA A 110 0.16 -11.02 24.73
CA ALA A 110 -0.32 -9.68 25.07
C ALA A 110 -1.49 -9.26 24.17
N TRP A 111 -1.48 -9.67 22.90
CA TRP A 111 -2.57 -9.42 21.96
C TRP A 111 -3.78 -10.32 22.26
N ASN A 112 -3.56 -11.60 22.55
CA ASN A 112 -4.61 -12.58 22.82
C ASN A 112 -5.33 -12.36 24.16
N HIS A 113 -4.63 -11.82 25.16
CA HIS A 113 -5.18 -11.50 26.47
C HIS A 113 -5.66 -10.06 26.60
N ARG A 114 -5.67 -9.30 25.49
CA ARG A 114 -6.18 -7.94 25.46
C ARG A 114 -7.63 -7.95 25.98
N PRO A 115 -7.98 -7.13 26.98
CA PRO A 115 -9.37 -6.97 27.34
C PRO A 115 -10.09 -6.45 26.10
N GLN A 116 -11.02 -7.26 25.59
CA GLN A 116 -11.80 -6.92 24.41
C GLN A 116 -12.65 -5.69 24.78
N ARG A 117 -12.07 -4.50 24.66
CA ARG A 117 -12.83 -3.25 24.70
C ARG A 117 -13.69 -3.34 23.46
N VAL A 118 -14.95 -3.71 23.69
CA VAL A 118 -16.02 -3.55 22.72
C VAL A 118 -16.04 -2.07 22.41
N GLU A 119 -15.26 -1.63 21.42
CA GLU A 119 -15.47 -0.35 20.77
C GLU A 119 -16.74 -0.53 19.94
N GLN A 120 -17.83 -0.43 20.69
CA GLN A 120 -19.18 -0.36 20.18
C GLN A 120 -19.20 0.86 19.27
N THR A 121 -19.28 0.56 17.99
CA THR A 121 -19.80 1.40 16.92
C THR A 121 -20.85 2.37 17.47
N ALA A 122 -20.51 3.66 17.57
CA ALA A 122 -21.49 4.72 17.73
C ALA A 122 -21.02 5.98 16.99
N GLU A 123 -21.75 6.27 15.91
CA GLU A 123 -21.94 7.58 15.27
C GLU A 123 -20.74 8.13 14.47
N ILE A 124 -20.60 7.79 13.19
CA ILE A 124 -21.28 8.45 12.05
C ILE A 124 -21.41 9.97 12.27
N HIS A 125 -20.32 10.71 12.03
CA HIS A 125 -20.42 12.05 11.47
C HIS A 125 -20.17 11.97 9.98
N ALA A 126 -21.19 12.33 9.22
CA ALA A 126 -21.17 12.41 7.77
C ALA A 126 -20.13 13.45 7.30
N VAL A 127 -19.01 12.97 6.80
CA VAL A 127 -18.36 13.57 5.64
C VAL A 127 -18.46 12.51 4.57
N VAL A 128 -19.36 12.73 3.61
CA VAL A 128 -19.43 11.94 2.38
C VAL A 128 -18.17 12.26 1.59
N GLU A 129 -17.08 11.59 1.95
CA GLU A 129 -16.01 11.32 1.02
C GLU A 129 -16.45 10.10 0.24
N VAL A 130 -16.78 10.28 -1.05
CA VAL A 130 -17.05 9.18 -1.97
C VAL A 130 -15.73 8.43 -2.18
N LYS A 131 -15.39 7.60 -1.20
CA LYS A 131 -14.38 6.56 -1.37
C LYS A 131 -14.92 5.66 -2.47
N PRO A 132 -14.20 5.43 -3.58
CA PRO A 132 -14.60 4.38 -4.50
C PRO A 132 -14.62 3.12 -3.66
N GLN A 133 -15.82 2.55 -3.47
CA GLN A 133 -15.94 1.21 -2.94
C GLN A 133 -15.17 0.35 -3.93
N HIS A 134 -13.95 -0.03 -3.57
CA HIS A 134 -13.25 -1.05 -4.29
C HIS A 134 -14.05 -2.30 -3.98
N ILE A 135 -15.02 -2.60 -4.85
CA ILE A 135 -15.76 -3.85 -4.78
C ILE A 135 -14.69 -4.92 -4.98
N ILE A 136 -14.35 -5.61 -3.89
CA ILE A 136 -13.41 -6.72 -3.96
C ILE A 136 -14.16 -7.86 -4.63
N PHE A 137 -13.98 -7.99 -5.94
CA PHE A 137 -14.48 -9.13 -6.68
C PHE A 137 -13.62 -10.34 -6.36
N THR A 138 -14.16 -11.22 -5.52
CA THR A 138 -13.58 -12.52 -5.23
C THR A 138 -14.32 -13.59 -6.04
N ALA A 139 -13.73 -14.78 -6.20
CA ALA A 139 -14.43 -15.91 -6.80
C ALA A 139 -15.77 -16.22 -6.08
N ALA A 140 -15.90 -15.88 -4.79
CA ALA A 140 -17.13 -16.04 -4.03
C ALA A 140 -18.26 -15.08 -4.46
N THR A 141 -17.90 -13.90 -4.97
CA THR A 141 -18.85 -12.89 -5.49
C THR A 141 -19.01 -12.96 -7.02
N ALA A 142 -18.34 -13.90 -7.68
CA ALA A 142 -18.36 -14.04 -9.13
C ALA A 142 -19.70 -14.63 -9.64
N SER A 143 -20.07 -14.19 -10.84
CA SER A 143 -21.23 -14.69 -11.57
C SER A 143 -21.19 -16.22 -11.69
N GLN A 144 -22.37 -16.86 -11.72
CA GLN A 144 -22.44 -18.31 -11.86
C GLN A 144 -21.79 -18.78 -13.17
N ALA A 145 -21.92 -18.01 -14.25
CA ALA A 145 -21.29 -18.29 -15.53
C ALA A 145 -19.76 -18.28 -15.43
N TRP A 146 -19.18 -17.30 -14.73
CA TRP A 146 -17.74 -17.21 -14.51
C TRP A 146 -17.22 -18.40 -13.71
N ARG A 147 -17.89 -18.75 -12.60
CA ARG A 147 -17.49 -19.91 -11.77
C ARG A 147 -17.52 -21.23 -12.55
N VAL A 148 -18.49 -21.41 -13.45
CA VAL A 148 -18.56 -22.58 -14.33
C VAL A 148 -17.40 -22.59 -15.34
N ALA A 149 -17.08 -21.45 -15.95
CA ALA A 149 -15.98 -21.33 -16.89
C ALA A 149 -14.61 -21.55 -16.22
N ASP A 150 -14.40 -20.97 -15.04
CA ASP A 150 -13.20 -21.14 -14.21
C ASP A 150 -13.00 -22.61 -13.80
N ALA A 151 -14.04 -23.25 -13.25
CA ALA A 151 -13.97 -24.65 -12.87
C ALA A 151 -13.66 -25.56 -14.07
N ALA A 152 -14.26 -25.29 -15.25
CA ALA A 152 -13.99 -26.07 -16.45
C ALA A 152 -12.54 -25.91 -16.95
N GLN A 153 -12.00 -24.69 -16.91
CA GLN A 153 -10.60 -24.44 -17.28
C GLN A 153 -9.64 -25.06 -16.26
N THR A 154 -9.86 -24.82 -14.97
CA THR A 154 -9.00 -25.33 -13.89
C THR A 154 -8.99 -26.85 -13.88
N ASN A 155 -10.14 -27.50 -13.94
CA ASN A 155 -10.21 -28.97 -13.97
C ASN A 155 -9.50 -29.56 -15.19
N HIS A 156 -9.62 -28.92 -16.37
CA HIS A 156 -8.92 -29.36 -17.56
C HIS A 156 -7.40 -29.19 -17.43
N LEU A 157 -6.92 -28.04 -16.92
CA LEU A 157 -5.50 -27.80 -16.66
C LEU A 157 -4.91 -28.81 -15.68
N MET A 158 -5.67 -29.20 -14.66
CA MET A 158 -5.22 -30.16 -13.66
C MET A 158 -5.23 -31.61 -14.17
N SER A 159 -5.97 -31.91 -15.23
CA SER A 159 -6.18 -33.28 -15.73
C SER A 159 -5.56 -33.56 -17.10
N CYS A 160 -5.05 -32.55 -17.81
CA CYS A 160 -4.55 -32.67 -19.18
C CYS A 160 -3.03 -32.53 -19.22
N ASP A 161 -2.34 -33.62 -19.54
CA ASP A 161 -0.87 -33.67 -19.60
C ASP A 161 -0.28 -32.79 -20.73
N GLU A 162 -1.05 -32.52 -21.78
CA GLU A 162 -0.65 -31.65 -22.90
C GLU A 162 -0.74 -30.16 -22.57
N CYS A 163 -1.51 -29.79 -21.54
CA CYS A 163 -1.67 -28.40 -21.11
C CYS A 163 -0.64 -28.04 -20.04
N HIS A 164 0.04 -26.92 -20.23
CA HIS A 164 1.02 -26.41 -19.27
C HIS A 164 0.90 -24.88 -19.16
N ALA A 165 0.08 -24.45 -18.21
CA ALA A 165 -0.28 -23.03 -18.02
C ALA A 165 0.94 -22.13 -17.80
N ALA A 166 1.94 -22.59 -17.03
CA ALA A 166 3.14 -21.80 -16.73
C ALA A 166 3.99 -21.48 -17.98
N THR A 167 3.92 -22.32 -19.02
CA THR A 167 4.64 -22.09 -20.29
C THR A 167 3.71 -21.65 -21.42
N GLY A 168 2.43 -21.40 -21.13
CA GLY A 168 1.43 -20.99 -22.12
C GLY A 168 1.08 -22.07 -23.15
N ARG A 169 1.38 -23.35 -22.87
CA ARG A 169 1.04 -24.47 -23.76
C ARG A 169 -0.39 -24.94 -23.46
N TYR A 170 -1.22 -25.06 -24.47
CA TYR A 170 -2.60 -25.56 -24.34
C TYR A 170 -2.93 -26.47 -25.50
N CYS A 171 -3.64 -27.56 -25.25
CA CYS A 171 -4.27 -28.36 -26.31
C CYS A 171 -5.47 -27.60 -26.91
N ALA A 172 -6.03 -28.06 -28.03
CA ALA A 172 -7.16 -27.39 -28.69
C ALA A 172 -8.35 -27.15 -27.74
N ALA A 173 -8.74 -28.17 -26.96
CA ALA A 173 -9.82 -28.04 -25.96
C ALA A 173 -9.47 -27.05 -24.83
N GLY A 174 -8.20 -27.02 -24.42
CA GLY A 174 -7.70 -26.07 -23.42
C GLY A 174 -7.71 -24.63 -23.91
N ILE A 175 -7.43 -24.39 -25.21
CA ILE A 175 -7.55 -23.07 -25.84
C ILE A 175 -9.00 -22.61 -25.80
N ASP A 176 -9.95 -23.46 -26.18
CA ASP A 176 -11.38 -23.12 -26.19
C ASP A 176 -11.90 -22.82 -24.78
N LEU A 177 -11.45 -23.58 -23.77
CA LEU A 177 -11.78 -23.34 -22.37
C LEU A 177 -11.20 -22.02 -21.86
N ARG A 178 -9.94 -21.73 -22.18
CA ARG A 178 -9.28 -20.47 -21.82
C ARG A 178 -9.93 -19.27 -22.48
N GLN A 179 -10.32 -19.38 -23.75
CA GLN A 179 -11.08 -18.33 -24.43
C GLN A 179 -12.42 -18.09 -23.75
N ARG A 180 -13.16 -19.15 -23.41
CA ARG A 180 -14.44 -19.03 -22.68
C ARG A 180 -14.27 -18.36 -21.33
N TYR A 181 -13.27 -18.76 -20.54
CA TYR A 181 -12.97 -18.12 -19.27
C TYR A 181 -12.62 -16.63 -19.43
N ASN A 182 -11.73 -16.28 -20.35
CA ASN A 182 -11.33 -14.89 -20.59
C ASN A 182 -12.48 -14.01 -21.09
N ASN A 183 -13.41 -14.59 -21.85
CA ASN A 183 -14.57 -13.88 -22.39
C ASN A 183 -15.77 -13.85 -21.43
N THR A 184 -15.71 -14.58 -20.31
CA THR A 184 -16.77 -14.55 -19.31
C THR A 184 -16.45 -13.48 -18.27
N PRO A 185 -17.26 -12.44 -18.10
CA PRO A 185 -17.04 -11.44 -17.06
C PRO A 185 -17.27 -12.07 -15.68
N MET A 186 -16.41 -11.71 -14.72
CA MET A 186 -16.57 -12.13 -13.32
C MET A 186 -17.84 -11.52 -12.71
N GLU A 187 -18.26 -10.36 -13.20
CA GLU A 187 -19.48 -9.66 -12.82
C GLU A 187 -20.70 -10.23 -13.56
N ALA A 188 -21.85 -10.25 -12.89
CA ALA A 188 -23.12 -10.38 -13.60
C ALA A 188 -23.47 -8.99 -14.12
N SER A 189 -23.55 -8.81 -15.45
CA SER A 189 -24.15 -7.61 -16.00
C SER A 189 -25.62 -7.57 -15.60
N GLU A 190 -26.00 -6.61 -14.76
CA GLU A 190 -27.40 -6.18 -14.61
C GLU A 190 -27.85 -5.37 -15.83
#